data_AF-A0A512C483-F1
#
_entry.id   AF-A0A512C483-F1
#
_cell.length_a   1.000
_cell.length_b   1.000
_cell.length_c   1.000
_cell.angle_alpha   90.00
_cell.angle_beta   90.00
_cell.angle_gamma   90.00
#
_symmetry.space_group_name_H-M   'P 1'
#
loop_
_entity.id
_entity.type
_entity.pdbx_description
1 polymer ?
#
loop_
_entity_poly.entity_id
_entity_poly.type
_entity_poly.pdbx_seq_one_letter_code
_entity_poly.pdbx_strand_id
1 'polypeptide(L)' 'MAVEEPLRSHLLAAVPHLRAFAISLTNNPDRADDLVQDSLVRA' A
#
# COMPACT_ATOMS: atom_id res chain seq x y z
N MET A 1 -9.59 12.57 12.55
CA MET A 1 -10.29 12.19 11.31
C MET A 1 -10.47 10.68 11.34
N ALA A 2 -11.68 10.18 11.58
CA ALA A 2 -11.92 8.75 11.52
C ALA A 2 -12.01 8.38 10.04
N VAL A 3 -11.02 7.64 9.54
CA VAL A 3 -11.15 6.96 8.24
C VAL A 3 -12.43 6.13 8.33
N GLU A 4 -13.38 6.36 7.42
CA GLU A 4 -14.61 5.58 7.39
C GLU A 4 -14.26 4.09 7.29
N GLU A 5 -14.86 3.25 8.12
CA GLU A 5 -14.55 1.82 8.22
C GLU A 5 -14.53 1.07 6.86
N PRO A 6 -15.42 1.40 5.90
CA PRO A 6 -15.36 0.84 4.55
C PRO A 6 -14.09 1.24 3.78
N LEU A 7 -13.64 2.49 3.90
CA LEU A 7 -12.44 2.99 3.24
C LEU A 7 -11.19 2.28 3.78
N ARG A 8 -11.06 2.14 5.10
CA ARG A 8 -9.97 1.38 5.72
C ARG A 8 -9.92 -0.04 5.19
N SER A 9 -11.08 -0.71 5.14
CA SER A 9 -11.18 -2.10 4.69
C SER A 9 -10.77 -2.27 3.23
N HIS A 10 -11.21 -1.36 2.35
CA HIS A 10 -10.82 -1.38 0.93
C HIS A 10 -9.32 -1.09 0.73
N LEU A 11 -8.75 -0.16 1.50
CA LEU A 11 -7.31 0.12 1.45
C LEU A 11 -6.47 -1.09 1.87
N LEU A 12 -6.85 -1.75 2.97
CA LEU A 12 -6.17 -2.97 3.44
C LEU A 12 -6.27 -4.10 2.41
N ALA A 13 -7.42 -4.27 1.77
CA ALA A 13 -7.61 -5.25 0.71
C ALA A 13 -6.74 -4.98 -0.54
N ALA A 14 -6.38 -3.73 -0.80
CA ALA A 14 -5.54 -3.35 -1.93
C ALA A 14 -4.02 -3.54 -1.67
N VAL A 15 -3.58 -3.68 -0.42
CA VAL A 15 -2.15 -3.76 -0.05
C VAL A 15 -1.38 -4.85 -0.80
N PRO A 16 -1.87 -6.11 -0.93
CA PRO A 16 -1.14 -7.14 -1.66
C PRO A 16 -0.90 -6.80 -3.14
N HIS A 17 -1.87 -6.13 -3.77
CA HIS A 17 -1.77 -5.70 -5.16
C HIS A 17 -0.83 -4.51 -5.34
N LEU A 18 -0.90 -3.54 -4.43
CA LEU A 18 0.04 -2.42 -4.37
C LEU A 18 1.48 -2.91 -4.20
N ARG A 19 1.70 -3.90 -3.34
CA ARG A 19 3.02 -4.52 -3.13
C ARG A 19 3.52 -5.23 -4.38
N ALA A 20 2.68 -6.03 -5.05
CA ALA A 20 3.06 -6.70 -6.30
C ALA A 20 3.45 -5.70 -7.39
N PHE A 21 2.72 -4.59 -7.50
CA PHE A 21 3.05 -3.49 -8.40
C PHE A 21 4.34 -2.77 -8.00
N ALA A 22 4.55 -2.49 -6.72
CA ALA A 22 5.77 -1.87 -6.24
C ALA A 22 7.01 -2.76 -6.45
N ILE A 23 6.87 -4.09 -6.34
CA ILE A 23 7.93 -5.05 -6.68
C ILE A 23 8.26 -4.97 -8.18
N SER A 24 7.27 -4.86 -9.06
CA SER A 24 7.54 -4.78 -10.50
C SER A 24 8.25 -3.48 -10.89
N LEU A 25 8.04 -2.39 -10.15
CA LEU A 25 8.72 -1.10 -10.35
C LEU A 25 10.15 -1.08 -9.81
N THR A 26 10.36 -1.68 -8.64
CA THR A 26 11.63 -1.54 -7.88
C THR A 26 12.59 -2.71 -8.10
N ASN A 27 12.08 -3.86 -8.55
CA ASN A 27 12.77 -5.15 -8.54
C ASN A 27 13.46 -5.46 -7.19
N ASN A 28 12.91 -4.92 -6.09
CA ASN A 28 13.46 -5.05 -4.75
C ASN A 28 12.30 -5.09 -3.73
N PRO A 29 12.10 -6.20 -3.00
CA PRO A 29 10.98 -6.36 -2.09
C PRO A 29 11.00 -5.38 -0.91
N ASP A 30 12.17 -5.07 -0.35
CA ASP A 30 12.29 -4.15 0.79
C ASP A 30 11.90 -2.72 0.36
N ARG A 31 12.41 -2.26 -0.78
CA ARG A 31 12.04 -0.95 -1.36
C ARG A 31 10.57 -0.88 -1.78
N ALA A 32 10.00 -2.01 -2.20
CA ALA A 32 8.59 -2.09 -2.54
C ALA A 32 7.71 -1.91 -1.29
N ASP A 33 8.10 -2.50 -0.17
CA ASP A 33 7.40 -2.38 1.10
C ASP A 33 7.45 -0.94 1.64
N ASP A 34 8.61 -0.29 1.58
CA ASP A 34 8.76 1.13 1.94
C ASP A 34 7.83 2.04 1.10
N LEU A 35 7.78 1.82 -0.22
CA LEU A 35 6.95 2.61 -1.14
C LEU A 35 5.45 2.45 -0.86
N VAL A 36 5.00 1.22 -0.56
CA VAL A 36 3.61 0.95 -0.19
C VAL A 36 3.27 1.62 1.14
N GLN A 37 4.16 1.55 2.13
CA GLN A 37 3.98 2.21 3.42
C GLN A 37 3.82 3.72 3.28
N ASP A 38 4.76 4.38 2.58
CA ASP A 38 4.73 5.82 2.36
C ASP A 38 3.44 6.27 1.65
N SER A 39 2.94 5.46 0.73
CA SER A 39 1.69 5.72 0.01
C SER A 39 0.47 5.64 0.93
N LEU A 40 0.40 4.62 1.79
CA LEU A 40 -0.69 4.45 2.76
C LEU A 40 -0.70 5.54 3.84
N VAL A 41 0.46 6.07 4.21
CA VAL A 41 0.57 7.19 5.19
C VAL A 41 0.11 8.51 4.58
N ARG A 42 0.20 8.67 3.26
CA ARG A 42 -0.18 9.89 2.53
C ARG A 42 -1.64 9.92 2.07
N ALA A 43 -2.34 8.78 2.10
CA ALA A 43 -3.75 8.65 1.73
C ALA A 43 -4.69 9.17 2.84
#